data_AF-A0A5B8ZAT6-F1
#
_entry.id   AF-A0A5B8ZAT6-F1
#
_cell.length_a   1.000
_cell.length_b   1.000
_cell.length_c   1.000
_cell.angle_alpha   90.00
_cell.angle_beta   90.00
_cell.angle_gamma   90.00
#
_symmetry.space_group_name_H-M   'P 1'
#
loop_
_entity.id
_entity.type
_entity.pdbx_description
1 polymer ?
#
loop_
_entity_poly.entity_id
_entity_poly.type
_entity_poly.pdbx_seq_one_letter_code
_entity_poly.pdbx_strand_id
1 'polypeptide(L)'
;MNGHFNSDDKVYSQYQLAEMYTINPATAAKGLSLLVDENILYKKRGLGMFVTADAKEIIMNKRKNYTFKRLVQEIVLEAKRLHISDVELIEMIKSAQSEEGE
;
A
#
# COMPACT_ATOMS: atom_id res chain seq x y z
N MET A 1 4.25 -3.72 6.08
CA MET A 1 3.24 -4.78 6.18
C MET A 1 3.45 -5.41 7.54
N ASN A 2 2.52 -5.22 8.46
CA ASN A 2 2.78 -5.51 9.88
C ASN A 2 2.57 -6.99 10.24
N GLY A 3 2.55 -7.89 9.25
CA GLY A 3 2.44 -9.34 9.44
C GLY A 3 1.10 -9.83 10.00
N HIS A 4 0.07 -8.99 10.07
CA HIS A 4 -1.22 -9.36 10.70
C HIS A 4 -2.02 -10.42 9.94
N PHE A 5 -1.75 -10.62 8.64
CA PHE A 5 -2.40 -11.64 7.84
C PHE A 5 -1.36 -12.35 6.98
N ASN A 6 -1.42 -13.67 7.00
CA ASN A 6 -0.70 -14.57 6.12
C ASN A 6 -1.59 -14.98 4.95
N SER A 7 -0.99 -15.61 3.95
CA SER A 7 -1.73 -16.25 2.86
C SER A 7 -2.72 -17.26 3.41
N ASP A 8 -3.91 -17.32 2.80
CA ASP A 8 -5.05 -18.14 3.22
C ASP A 8 -5.66 -17.81 4.59
N ASP A 9 -5.23 -16.75 5.26
CA ASP A 9 -5.96 -16.25 6.43
C ASP A 9 -7.30 -15.66 6.01
N LYS A 10 -8.32 -15.92 6.84
CA LYS A 10 -9.65 -15.33 6.67
C LYS A 10 -9.63 -13.88 7.12
N VAL A 11 -10.10 -12.97 6.26
CA VAL A 11 -10.22 -11.56 6.60
C VAL A 11 -11.56 -11.25 7.27
N TYR A 12 -11.63 -10.09 7.94
CA TYR A 12 -12.85 -9.57 8.52
C TYR A 12 -13.95 -9.39 7.47
N SER A 13 -15.19 -9.65 7.87
CA SER A 13 -16.36 -9.32 7.06
C SER A 13 -16.57 -7.80 6.94
N GLN A 14 -17.36 -7.39 5.95
CA GLN A 14 -17.71 -5.97 5.75
C GLN A 14 -18.35 -5.33 6.99
N TYR A 15 -19.15 -6.09 7.76
CA TYR A 15 -19.81 -5.59 8.97
C TYR A 15 -18.81 -5.41 10.12
N GLN A 16 -17.89 -6.35 10.28
CA GLN A 16 -16.81 -6.22 11.27
C GLN A 16 -15.89 -5.04 10.95
N LEU A 17 -15.52 -4.85 9.67
CA LEU A 17 -14.74 -3.68 9.25
C LEU A 17 -15.51 -2.37 9.48
N ALA A 18 -16.81 -2.36 9.17
CA ALA A 18 -17.66 -1.20 9.38
C ALA A 18 -17.72 -0.78 10.85
N GLU A 19 -17.84 -1.74 11.76
CA GLU A 19 -17.81 -1.51 13.20
C GLU A 19 -16.44 -1.01 13.66
N MET A 20 -15.36 -1.72 13.33
CA MET A 20 -14.00 -1.37 13.76
C MET A 20 -13.55 0.03 13.31
N TYR A 21 -13.92 0.43 12.09
CA TYR A 21 -13.53 1.71 11.51
C TYR A 21 -14.63 2.78 11.61
N THR A 22 -15.79 2.45 12.19
CA THR A 22 -16.96 3.35 12.28
C THR A 22 -17.34 3.95 10.92
N ILE A 23 -17.42 3.09 9.89
CA ILE A 23 -17.78 3.47 8.51
C ILE A 23 -19.04 2.75 8.05
N ASN A 24 -19.62 3.20 6.93
CA ASN A 24 -20.74 2.51 6.30
C ASN A 24 -20.33 1.09 5.83
N PRO A 25 -21.12 0.03 6.12
CA PRO A 25 -20.89 -1.32 5.60
C PRO A 25 -20.74 -1.41 4.09
N ALA A 26 -21.46 -0.60 3.31
CA ALA A 26 -21.32 -0.55 1.86
C ALA A 26 -19.93 -0.05 1.43
N THR A 27 -19.34 0.87 2.19
CA THR A 27 -17.97 1.36 1.95
C THR A 27 -16.94 0.27 2.23
N ALA A 28 -17.08 -0.44 3.36
CA ALA A 28 -16.23 -1.59 3.68
C ALA A 28 -16.35 -2.71 2.63
N ALA A 29 -17.58 -3.00 2.19
CA ALA A 29 -17.87 -3.94 1.11
C ALA A 29 -17.15 -3.56 -0.18
N LYS A 30 -17.24 -2.28 -0.57
CA LYS A 30 -16.57 -1.78 -1.76
C LYS A 30 -15.06 -1.92 -1.66
N GLY A 31 -14.47 -1.62 -0.50
CA GLY A 31 -13.04 -1.83 -0.24
C GLY A 31 -12.63 -3.28 -0.40
N LEU A 32 -13.39 -4.22 0.18
CA LEU A 32 -13.16 -5.65 0.02
C LEU A 32 -13.28 -6.10 -1.45
N SER A 33 -14.28 -5.63 -2.19
CA SER A 33 -14.41 -5.92 -3.61
C SER A 33 -13.22 -5.42 -4.43
N LEU A 34 -12.72 -4.21 -4.16
CA LEU A 34 -11.52 -3.71 -4.84
C LEU A 34 -10.31 -4.61 -4.61
N LEU A 35 -10.14 -5.15 -3.39
CA LEU A 35 -9.05 -6.08 -3.11
C LEU A 35 -9.23 -7.43 -3.82
N VAL A 36 -10.47 -7.87 -4.06
CA VAL A 36 -10.75 -9.06 -4.88
C VAL A 36 -10.43 -8.78 -6.34
N ASP A 37 -10.85 -7.64 -6.88
CA ASP A 37 -10.58 -7.24 -8.26
C ASP A 37 -9.07 -7.11 -8.52
N GLU A 38 -8.29 -6.72 -7.50
CA GLU A 38 -6.83 -6.64 -7.53
C GLU A 38 -6.12 -7.98 -7.26
N ASN A 39 -6.85 -9.10 -7.12
CA ASN A 39 -6.33 -10.42 -6.76
C ASN A 39 -5.55 -10.46 -5.43
N ILE A 40 -5.80 -9.52 -4.52
CA ILE A 40 -5.24 -9.50 -3.17
C ILE A 40 -6.06 -10.41 -2.25
N LEU A 41 -7.37 -10.47 -2.47
CA LEU A 41 -8.29 -11.36 -1.77
C LEU A 41 -8.98 -12.31 -2.75
N TYR A 42 -9.42 -13.46 -2.25
CA TYR A 42 -10.29 -14.36 -2.98
C TYR A 42 -11.45 -14.83 -2.11
N LYS A 43 -12.54 -15.29 -2.74
CA LYS A 43 -13.75 -15.72 -2.06
C LYS A 43 -13.83 -17.25 -1.98
N LYS A 44 -14.07 -17.79 -0.78
CA LYS A 44 -14.52 -19.17 -0.60
C LYS A 44 -16.04 -19.17 -0.41
N ARG A 45 -16.76 -19.90 -1.27
CA ARG A 45 -18.23 -19.93 -1.27
C ARG A 45 -18.77 -20.32 0.11
N GLY A 46 -19.61 -19.46 0.68
CA GLY A 46 -20.21 -19.66 2.01
C GLY A 46 -19.27 -19.45 3.21
N LEU A 47 -17.96 -19.24 3.00
CA LEU A 47 -16.97 -19.19 4.07
C LEU A 47 -16.37 -17.79 4.30
N GLY A 48 -16.42 -16.92 3.29
CA GLY A 48 -15.93 -15.54 3.38
C GLY A 48 -14.81 -15.23 2.39
N MET A 49 -13.98 -14.24 2.73
CA MET A 49 -12.83 -13.80 1.94
C MET A 49 -11.52 -14.15 2.64
N PHE A 50 -10.49 -14.40 1.83
CA PHE A 50 -9.20 -14.93 2.26
C PHE A 50 -8.07 -14.25 1.48
N VAL A 51 -6.89 -14.17 2.08
CA VAL A 51 -5.70 -13.55 1.48
C VAL A 51 -5.06 -14.47 0.44
N THR A 52 -4.75 -13.96 -0.75
CA THR A 52 -4.04 -14.73 -1.78
C THR A 52 -2.57 -14.95 -1.42
N ALA A 53 -1.92 -15.96 -2.02
CA ALA A 53 -0.49 -16.19 -1.85
C ALA A 53 0.34 -14.96 -2.26
N ASP A 54 -0.04 -14.31 -3.35
CA ASP A 54 0.71 -13.21 -3.99
C ASP A 54 0.32 -11.82 -3.45
N ALA A 55 -0.60 -11.73 -2.49
CA ALA A 55 -1.13 -10.48 -1.95
C ALA A 55 -0.01 -9.49 -1.54
N LYS A 56 1.04 -10.02 -0.89
CA LYS A 56 2.19 -9.21 -0.45
C LYS A 56 2.91 -8.59 -1.63
N GLU A 57 3.22 -9.38 -2.65
CA GLU A 57 3.93 -8.92 -3.84
C GLU A 57 3.10 -7.89 -4.60
N ILE A 58 1.81 -8.16 -4.81
CA ILE A 58 0.88 -7.25 -5.51
C ILE A 58 0.86 -5.88 -4.83
N ILE A 59 0.67 -5.85 -3.51
CA ILE A 59 0.62 -4.60 -2.74
C ILE A 59 1.98 -3.87 -2.80
N MET A 60 3.10 -4.58 -2.67
CA MET A 60 4.43 -3.97 -2.73
C MET A 60 4.70 -3.35 -4.11
N ASN A 61 4.38 -4.07 -5.18
CA ASN A 61 4.50 -3.56 -6.54
C ASN A 61 3.61 -2.33 -6.77
N LYS A 62 2.37 -2.34 -6.28
CA LYS A 62 1.48 -1.17 -6.36
C LYS A 62 2.06 0.05 -5.63
N ARG A 63 2.55 -0.14 -4.40
CA ARG A 63 3.16 0.95 -3.62
C ARG A 63 4.42 1.51 -4.29
N LYS A 64 5.29 0.65 -4.81
CA LYS A 64 6.53 1.06 -5.50
C LYS A 64 6.23 1.80 -6.80
N ASN A 65 5.40 1.22 -7.66
CA ASN A 65 5.24 1.69 -9.04
C ASN A 65 4.25 2.85 -9.19
N TYR A 66 3.32 3.02 -8.25
CA TYR A 66 2.36 4.12 -8.28
C TYR A 66 2.65 5.16 -7.20
N THR A 67 2.57 4.76 -5.91
CA THR A 67 2.71 5.72 -4.81
C THR A 67 4.10 6.33 -4.76
N PHE A 68 5.14 5.49 -4.69
CA PHE A 68 6.52 5.97 -4.56
C PHE A 68 7.00 6.67 -5.83
N LYS A 69 6.65 6.15 -7.01
CA LYS A 69 6.95 6.82 -8.29
C LYS A 69 6.40 8.25 -8.34
N ARG A 70 5.17 8.47 -7.87
CA ARG A 70 4.58 9.83 -7.79
C ARG A 70 5.34 10.73 -6.84
N LEU A 71 5.70 10.23 -5.64
CA LEU A 71 6.51 11.00 -4.68
C LEU A 71 7.88 11.38 -5.27
N VAL A 72 8.55 10.46 -5.96
CA VAL A 72 9.80 10.75 -6.65
C VAL A 72 9.62 11.86 -7.70
N GLN A 73 8.52 11.81 -8.47
CA GLN A 73 8.21 12.87 -9.45
C GLN A 73 7.98 14.23 -8.79
N GLU A 74 7.25 14.27 -7.66
CA GLU A 74 7.02 15.49 -6.88
C GLU A 74 8.33 16.07 -6.34
N ILE A 75 9.21 15.23 -5.79
CA ILE A 75 10.54 15.64 -5.29
C ILE A 75 11.41 16.20 -6.42
N VAL A 76 11.48 15.51 -7.55
CA VAL A 76 12.28 15.97 -8.71
C VAL A 76 11.75 17.30 -9.25
N LEU A 77 10.42 17.50 -9.24
CA LEU A 77 9.83 18.76 -9.68
C LEU A 77 10.21 19.92 -8.74
N GLU A 78 10.18 19.70 -7.43
CA GLU A 78 10.58 20.73 -6.47
C GLU A 78 12.07 21.01 -6.48
N ALA A 79 12.92 19.99 -6.63
CA ALA A 79 14.35 20.18 -6.81
C ALA A 79 14.64 21.12 -8.00
N LYS A 80 13.97 20.91 -9.13
CA LYS A 80 14.09 21.78 -10.31
C LYS A 80 13.65 23.21 -10.04
N ARG A 81 12.57 23.42 -9.29
CA ARG A 81 12.07 24.76 -8.91
C ARG A 81 13.03 25.51 -8.01
N LEU A 82 13.78 24.78 -7.18
CA LEU A 82 14.79 25.31 -6.28
C LEU A 82 16.19 25.38 -6.91
N HIS A 83 16.32 25.08 -8.19
CA HIS A 83 17.61 25.02 -8.91
C HIS A 83 18.61 24.01 -8.31
N ILE A 84 18.11 22.99 -7.63
CA ILE A 84 18.91 21.86 -7.12
C ILE A 84 19.27 20.96 -8.31
N SER A 85 20.56 20.70 -8.48
CA SER A 85 21.04 19.81 -9.54
C SER A 85 20.72 18.34 -9.24
N ASP A 86 20.68 17.48 -10.28
CA ASP A 86 20.47 16.04 -10.08
C ASP A 86 21.55 15.43 -9.16
N VAL A 87 22.78 15.93 -9.24
CA VAL A 87 23.91 15.49 -8.40
C VAL A 87 23.66 15.87 -6.94
N GLU A 88 23.30 17.11 -6.68
CA GLU A 88 22.99 17.62 -5.34
C GLU A 88 21.79 16.88 -4.73
N LEU A 89 20.73 16.65 -5.50
CA LEU A 89 19.57 15.88 -5.04
C LEU A 89 19.94 14.44 -4.64
N ILE A 90 20.80 13.78 -5.43
CA ILE A 90 21.28 12.42 -5.12
C ILE A 90 22.15 12.44 -3.86
N GLU A 91 22.99 13.46 -3.67
CA GLU A 91 23.78 13.63 -2.45
C GLU A 91 22.89 13.83 -1.22
N MET A 92 21.87 14.68 -1.31
CA MET A 92 20.89 14.87 -0.23
C MET A 92 20.19 13.55 0.16
N ILE A 93 19.81 12.73 -0.82
CA ILE A 93 19.21 11.41 -0.57
C ILE A 93 20.19 10.49 0.17
N LYS A 94 21.46 10.47 -0.22
CA LYS A 94 22.50 9.64 0.43
C LYS A 94 22.77 10.10 1.87
N SER A 95 22.82 11.40 2.10
CA SER A 95 23.01 11.97 3.44
C SER A 95 21.85 11.60 4.38
N ALA A 96 20.60 11.76 3.92
CA ALA A 96 19.42 11.37 4.70
C ALA A 96 19.41 9.88 5.09
N GLN A 97 19.90 9.00 4.23
CA GLN A 97 20.05 7.57 4.54
C GLN A 97 21.09 7.27 5.61
N SER A 98 22.10 8.13 5.75
CA SER A 98 23.19 7.96 6.73
C SER A 98 22.76 8.45 8.12
N GLU A 99 21.86 9.43 8.19
CA GLU A 99 21.32 9.98 9.45
C GLU A 99 20.29 9.06 10.12
N GLU A 100 19.54 8.23 9.37
CA GLU A 100 18.63 7.22 9.93
C GLU A 100 19.36 5.97 10.49
N GLY A 101 20.69 5.92 10.38
CA GLY A 101 21.54 4.82 10.85
C GLY A 101 22.20 5.03 12.22
N GLU A 102 21.99 6.18 12.87
CA GLU A 102 22.41 6.53 14.24
C GLU A 102 21.22 6.53 15.22
#